data_AF-A0A367ZS99-F1
#
_entry.id   AF-A0A367ZS99-F1
#
_cell.length_a   1.000
_cell.length_b   1.000
_cell.length_c   1.000
_cell.angle_alpha   90.00
_cell.angle_beta   90.00
_cell.angle_gamma   90.00
#
_symmetry.space_group_name_H-M   'P 1'
#
loop_
_entity.id
_entity.type
_entity.pdbx_description
1 polymer ?
#
loop_
_entity_poly.entity_id
_entity_poly.type
_entity_poly.pdbx_seq_one_letter_code
_entity_poly.pdbx_strand_id
1 'polypeptide(L)'
;MVPVMILAVVLAGTSSCAGITPEEVFQDGRRAFALGHWREAREHFDRFTHSWPDHGLAVEAQLLAALSAFRSRPQDRDQEEADHLSRLTARYQALKDKVSASELTELAVAVEEPALRQKAASASQLLQLAPPALNHLLQRGLIPEPSTDPIGTLQWIQSWKKTHEAASPATLRGMLDLWQARALWAIRLSPLAAEAHAERLRQLGCWPLDSALARFVRSAFQQGNPDVKRQAALLGISALGGDARRHRKGRPGPSEYLAYLRERGTFFEEAWCPR
;
A
#
# COMPACT_ATOMS: atom_id res chain seq x y z
N MET A 1 -34.34 2.98 -93.37
CA MET A 1 -33.30 3.57 -92.50
C MET A 1 -34.00 4.45 -91.48
N VAL A 2 -33.95 4.07 -90.20
CA VAL A 2 -34.53 4.81 -89.07
C VAL A 2 -33.38 5.46 -88.31
N PRO A 3 -33.43 6.76 -87.95
CA PRO A 3 -32.47 7.34 -87.02
C PRO A 3 -32.97 7.26 -85.58
N VAL A 4 -32.00 6.95 -84.72
CA VAL A 4 -32.04 6.67 -83.29
C VAL A 4 -32.16 7.97 -82.48
N MET A 5 -33.00 7.93 -81.44
CA MET A 5 -33.13 8.96 -80.41
C MET A 5 -32.22 8.60 -79.23
N ILE A 6 -31.30 9.50 -78.84
CA ILE A 6 -30.42 9.35 -77.67
C ILE A 6 -31.14 9.92 -76.45
N LEU A 7 -31.38 9.08 -75.45
CA LEU A 7 -31.91 9.46 -74.13
C LEU A 7 -30.76 9.39 -73.10
N ALA A 8 -30.39 10.54 -72.54
CA ALA A 8 -29.44 10.64 -71.44
C ALA A 8 -30.15 10.41 -70.10
N VAL A 9 -29.72 9.38 -69.37
CA VAL A 9 -30.15 9.09 -67.99
C VAL A 9 -29.13 9.69 -67.03
N VAL A 10 -29.56 10.67 -66.23
CA VAL A 10 -28.80 11.22 -65.10
C VAL A 10 -29.11 10.39 -63.86
N LEU A 11 -28.12 9.64 -63.38
CA LEU A 11 -28.16 8.92 -62.10
C LEU A 11 -27.58 9.83 -61.01
N ALA A 12 -28.46 10.41 -60.18
CA ALA A 12 -28.09 11.02 -58.92
C ALA A 12 -27.99 9.94 -57.84
N GLY A 13 -26.76 9.53 -57.50
CA GLY A 13 -26.48 8.69 -56.34
C GLY A 13 -26.28 9.56 -55.10
N THR A 14 -27.23 9.55 -54.17
CA THR A 14 -27.04 10.12 -52.82
C THR A 14 -26.34 9.08 -51.95
N SER A 15 -25.05 9.28 -51.72
CA SER A 15 -24.30 8.54 -50.71
C SER A 15 -24.78 8.99 -49.32
N SER A 16 -25.59 8.16 -48.66
CA SER A 16 -25.94 8.35 -47.26
C SER A 16 -24.71 8.12 -46.39
N CYS A 17 -24.00 9.19 -46.02
CA CYS A 17 -23.09 9.14 -44.87
C CYS A 17 -23.95 8.89 -43.62
N ALA A 18 -24.02 7.64 -43.17
CA ALA A 18 -24.63 7.29 -41.89
C ALA A 18 -23.76 7.86 -40.77
N GLY A 19 -24.06 9.10 -40.36
CA GLY A 19 -23.42 9.74 -39.22
C GLY A 19 -23.84 9.03 -37.94
N ILE A 20 -22.88 8.73 -37.08
CA ILE A 20 -23.13 8.22 -35.72
C ILE A 20 -24.00 9.24 -34.99
N THR A 21 -25.16 8.81 -34.52
CA THR A 21 -26.09 9.68 -33.79
C THR A 21 -25.68 9.82 -32.32
N PRO A 22 -26.00 10.95 -31.65
CA PRO A 22 -25.75 11.10 -30.22
C PRO A 22 -26.44 9.99 -29.41
N GLU A 23 -27.66 9.61 -29.78
CA GLU A 23 -28.40 8.53 -29.12
C GLU A 23 -27.66 7.19 -29.19
N GLU A 24 -27.09 6.83 -30.34
CA GLU A 24 -26.32 5.60 -30.49
C GLU A 24 -25.12 5.57 -29.54
N VAL A 25 -24.32 6.65 -29.49
CA VAL A 25 -23.15 6.72 -28.58
C VAL A 25 -23.57 6.65 -27.12
N PHE A 26 -24.68 7.31 -26.77
CA PHE A 26 -25.22 7.26 -25.41
C PHE A 26 -25.72 5.86 -25.04
N GLN A 27 -26.43 5.18 -25.95
CA GLN A 27 -26.91 3.82 -25.72
C GLN A 27 -25.76 2.81 -25.67
N ASP A 28 -24.70 2.99 -26.44
CA ASP A 28 -23.46 2.20 -26.33
C ASP A 28 -22.85 2.32 -24.93
N GLY A 29 -22.69 3.55 -24.44
CA GLY A 29 -22.24 3.81 -23.07
C GLY A 29 -23.14 3.15 -22.02
N ARG A 30 -24.47 3.22 -22.19
CA ARG A 30 -25.42 2.56 -21.29
C ARG A 30 -25.33 1.04 -21.33
N ARG A 31 -25.12 0.44 -22.50
CA ARG A 31 -24.94 -1.01 -22.65
C ARG A 31 -23.65 -1.46 -21.95
N ALA A 32 -22.54 -0.79 -22.21
CA ALA A 32 -21.27 -1.05 -21.52
C ALA A 32 -21.42 -0.88 -20.00
N PHE A 33 -22.14 0.15 -19.55
CA PHE A 33 -22.43 0.38 -18.14
C PHE A 33 -23.24 -0.76 -17.51
N ALA A 34 -24.28 -1.23 -18.20
CA ALA A 34 -25.12 -2.33 -17.71
C ALA A 34 -24.37 -3.66 -17.63
N LEU A 35 -23.41 -3.88 -18.54
CA LEU A 35 -22.55 -5.07 -18.56
C LEU A 35 -21.39 -4.99 -17.56
N GLY A 36 -21.22 -3.86 -16.87
CA GLY A 36 -20.13 -3.64 -15.92
C GLY A 36 -18.78 -3.33 -16.58
N HIS A 37 -18.77 -3.00 -17.87
CA HIS A 37 -17.58 -2.54 -18.58
C HIS A 37 -17.36 -1.05 -18.31
N TRP A 38 -16.98 -0.73 -17.08
CA TRP A 38 -16.95 0.66 -16.58
C TRP A 38 -16.02 1.57 -17.39
N ARG A 39 -14.86 1.07 -17.84
CA ARG A 39 -13.91 1.85 -18.65
C ARG A 39 -14.47 2.21 -20.02
N GLU A 40 -15.00 1.22 -20.72
CA GLU A 40 -15.64 1.41 -22.04
C GLU A 40 -16.85 2.34 -21.92
N ALA A 41 -17.69 2.13 -20.91
CA ALA A 41 -18.83 2.99 -20.62
C ALA A 41 -18.40 4.46 -20.42
N ARG A 42 -17.35 4.69 -19.63
CA ARG A 42 -16.77 6.01 -19.43
C ARG A 42 -16.31 6.62 -20.75
N GLU A 43 -15.55 5.89 -21.55
CA GLU A 43 -15.04 6.39 -22.85
C GLU A 43 -16.19 6.81 -23.77
N HIS A 44 -17.28 6.05 -23.83
CA HIS A 44 -18.48 6.41 -24.59
C HIS A 44 -19.16 7.68 -24.04
N PHE A 45 -19.32 7.81 -22.72
CA PHE A 45 -19.95 9.01 -22.13
C PHE A 45 -19.05 10.26 -22.21
N ASP A 46 -17.73 10.13 -22.04
CA ASP A 46 -16.77 11.22 -22.22
C ASP A 46 -16.77 11.68 -23.68
N ARG A 47 -16.80 10.75 -24.65
CA ARG A 47 -16.94 11.07 -26.07
C ARG A 47 -18.26 11.78 -26.37
N PHE A 48 -19.37 11.29 -25.80
CA PHE A 48 -20.69 11.89 -25.96
C PHE A 48 -20.72 13.34 -25.45
N THR A 49 -20.27 13.56 -24.22
CA THR A 49 -20.27 14.89 -23.59
C THR A 49 -19.32 15.88 -24.28
N HIS A 50 -18.21 15.40 -24.84
CA HIS A 50 -17.31 16.22 -25.65
C HIS A 50 -17.92 16.62 -27.00
N SER A 51 -18.63 15.69 -27.65
CA SER A 51 -19.14 15.88 -29.01
C SER A 51 -20.48 16.62 -29.04
N TRP A 52 -21.31 16.47 -28.00
CA TRP A 52 -22.63 17.07 -27.89
C TRP A 52 -22.87 17.67 -26.49
N PRO A 53 -22.16 18.76 -26.12
CA PRO A 53 -22.25 19.35 -24.78
C PRO A 53 -23.64 19.91 -24.45
N ASP A 54 -24.38 20.39 -25.45
CA ASP A 54 -25.71 21.00 -25.26
C ASP A 54 -26.87 19.99 -25.38
N HIS A 55 -26.58 18.69 -25.51
CA HIS A 55 -27.61 17.66 -25.64
C HIS A 55 -28.40 17.48 -24.33
N GLY A 56 -29.70 17.20 -24.41
CA GLY A 56 -30.54 16.98 -23.22
C GLY A 56 -30.11 15.83 -22.31
N LEU A 57 -29.31 14.90 -22.85
CA LEU A 57 -28.72 13.76 -22.12
C LEU A 57 -27.31 14.04 -21.59
N ALA A 58 -26.72 15.21 -21.83
CA ALA A 58 -25.34 15.51 -21.46
C ALA A 58 -25.12 15.42 -19.93
N VAL A 59 -26.07 15.89 -19.13
CA VAL A 59 -26.00 15.80 -17.66
C VAL A 59 -26.04 14.34 -17.19
N GLU A 60 -26.90 13.51 -17.78
CA GLU A 60 -26.97 12.09 -17.47
C GLU A 60 -25.69 11.35 -17.89
N ALA A 61 -25.15 11.67 -19.07
CA ALA A 61 -23.88 11.14 -19.55
C ALA A 61 -22.73 11.51 -18.61
N GLN A 62 -22.64 12.75 -18.13
CA GLN A 62 -21.63 13.18 -17.16
C GLN A 62 -21.74 12.41 -15.84
N LEU A 63 -22.97 12.22 -15.33
CA LEU A 63 -23.19 11.42 -14.12
C LEU A 63 -22.73 9.98 -14.31
N LEU A 64 -23.13 9.34 -15.40
CA LEU A 64 -22.76 7.96 -15.69
C LEU A 64 -21.25 7.82 -15.98
N ALA A 65 -20.60 8.80 -16.61
CA ALA A 65 -19.16 8.86 -16.76
C ALA A 65 -18.45 8.90 -15.40
N ALA A 66 -18.92 9.75 -14.48
CA ALA A 66 -18.36 9.85 -13.13
C ALA A 66 -18.54 8.55 -12.33
N LEU A 67 -19.72 7.91 -12.41
CA LEU A 67 -19.98 6.61 -11.77
C LEU A 67 -19.12 5.50 -12.37
N SER A 68 -18.97 5.48 -13.69
CA SER A 68 -18.08 4.58 -14.40
C SER A 68 -16.63 4.75 -13.95
N ALA A 69 -16.12 5.99 -13.88
CA ALA A 69 -14.78 6.28 -13.40
C ALA A 69 -14.57 5.85 -11.93
N PHE A 70 -15.58 6.03 -11.09
CA PHE A 70 -15.53 5.56 -9.71
C PHE A 70 -15.45 4.03 -9.63
N ARG A 71 -16.23 3.33 -10.46
CA ARG A 71 -16.31 1.87 -10.48
C ARG A 71 -15.15 1.18 -11.21
N SER A 72 -14.53 1.84 -12.19
CA SER A 72 -13.33 1.33 -12.88
C SER A 72 -12.06 1.40 -12.05
N ARG A 73 -12.06 2.21 -10.98
CA ARG A 73 -10.88 2.50 -10.16
C ARG A 73 -10.10 1.26 -9.67
N PRO A 74 -10.71 0.16 -9.22
CA PRO A 74 -9.97 -1.05 -8.86
C PRO A 74 -9.29 -1.67 -10.08
N GLN A 75 -10.00 -1.80 -11.21
CA GLN A 75 -9.48 -2.39 -12.44
C GLN A 75 -8.35 -1.54 -13.05
N ASP A 76 -8.48 -0.21 -13.01
CA ASP A 76 -7.45 0.71 -13.49
C ASP A 76 -6.17 0.58 -12.63
N ARG A 77 -6.31 0.43 -11.31
CA ARG A 77 -5.17 0.17 -10.41
C ARG A 77 -4.47 -1.15 -10.71
N ASP A 78 -5.24 -2.21 -10.92
CA ASP A 78 -4.68 -3.53 -11.23
C ASP A 78 -3.91 -3.50 -12.56
N GLN A 79 -4.45 -2.80 -13.58
CA GLN A 79 -3.78 -2.63 -14.86
C GLN A 79 -2.53 -1.76 -14.75
N GLU A 80 -2.58 -0.63 -14.03
CA GLU A 80 -1.42 0.23 -13.79
C GLU A 80 -0.31 -0.52 -13.06
N GLU A 81 -0.66 -1.34 -12.07
CA GLU A 81 0.27 -2.20 -11.34
C GLU A 81 0.89 -3.26 -12.25
N ALA A 82 0.09 -3.91 -13.11
CA ALA A 82 0.58 -4.87 -14.10
C ALA A 82 1.54 -4.22 -15.11
N ASP A 83 1.21 -3.05 -15.64
CA ASP A 83 2.05 -2.29 -16.56
C ASP A 83 3.35 -1.82 -15.89
N HIS A 84 3.26 -1.40 -14.62
CA HIS A 84 4.43 -1.07 -13.81
C HIS A 84 5.35 -2.28 -13.61
N LEU A 85 4.79 -3.43 -13.22
CA LEU A 85 5.54 -4.66 -13.01
C LEU A 85 6.18 -5.17 -14.32
N SER A 86 5.48 -5.08 -15.45
CA SER A 86 6.01 -5.42 -16.77
C SER A 86 7.24 -4.57 -17.11
N ARG A 87 7.15 -3.24 -16.89
CA ARG A 87 8.29 -2.32 -17.08
C ARG A 87 9.46 -2.63 -16.15
N LEU A 88 9.21 -2.93 -14.88
CA LEU A 88 10.27 -3.32 -13.94
C LEU A 88 10.93 -4.64 -14.35
N THR A 89 10.13 -5.63 -14.74
CA THR A 89 10.63 -6.94 -15.20
C THR A 89 11.52 -6.79 -16.42
N ALA A 90 11.09 -6.01 -17.41
CA ALA A 90 11.90 -5.74 -18.60
C ALA A 90 13.23 -5.05 -18.25
N ARG A 91 13.21 -4.07 -17.33
CA ARG A 91 14.42 -3.39 -16.85
C ARG A 91 15.35 -4.34 -16.09
N TYR A 92 14.82 -5.19 -15.23
CA TYR A 92 15.59 -6.20 -14.50
C TYR A 92 16.30 -7.15 -15.46
N GLN A 93 15.58 -7.70 -16.44
CA GLN A 93 16.16 -8.61 -17.44
C GLN A 93 17.26 -7.95 -18.28
N ALA A 94 17.13 -6.64 -18.58
CA ALA A 94 18.14 -5.91 -19.33
C ALA A 94 19.43 -5.59 -18.53
N LEU A 95 19.33 -5.57 -17.20
CA LEU A 95 20.43 -5.21 -16.29
C LEU A 95 21.10 -6.41 -15.62
N LYS A 96 20.43 -7.56 -15.52
CA LYS A 96 20.92 -8.75 -14.78
C LYS A 96 22.30 -9.24 -15.19
N ASP A 97 22.65 -9.10 -16.47
CA ASP A 97 23.95 -9.55 -17.02
C ASP A 97 25.00 -8.43 -17.02
N LYS A 98 24.61 -7.19 -16.68
CA LYS A 98 25.46 -5.98 -16.79
C LYS A 98 25.85 -5.39 -15.44
N VAL A 99 25.10 -5.71 -14.40
CA VAL A 99 25.20 -5.11 -13.07
C VAL A 99 25.36 -6.24 -12.05
N SER A 100 26.08 -5.99 -10.96
CA SER A 100 26.29 -7.02 -9.94
C SER A 100 24.97 -7.42 -9.27
N ALA A 101 24.88 -8.69 -8.84
CA ALA A 101 23.68 -9.19 -8.16
C ALA A 101 23.35 -8.40 -6.88
N SER A 102 24.36 -7.89 -6.17
CA SER A 102 24.18 -7.05 -4.98
C SER A 102 23.49 -5.72 -5.29
N GLU A 103 23.80 -5.10 -6.43
CA GLU A 103 23.20 -3.82 -6.84
C GLU A 103 21.77 -4.01 -7.37
N LEU A 104 21.45 -5.21 -7.88
CA LEU A 104 20.12 -5.54 -8.40
C LEU A 104 19.16 -6.09 -7.35
N THR A 105 19.60 -6.24 -6.10
CA THR A 105 18.82 -6.92 -5.06
C THR A 105 17.45 -6.25 -4.84
N GLU A 106 17.39 -4.91 -4.77
CA GLU A 106 16.13 -4.20 -4.59
C GLU A 106 15.18 -4.37 -5.79
N LEU A 107 15.73 -4.28 -7.01
CA LEU A 107 14.94 -4.45 -8.24
C LEU A 107 14.44 -5.89 -8.39
N ALA A 108 15.26 -6.88 -8.03
CA ALA A 108 14.87 -8.29 -8.02
C ALA A 108 13.68 -8.53 -7.07
N VAL A 109 13.78 -7.99 -5.85
CA VAL A 109 12.70 -8.10 -4.85
C VAL A 109 11.43 -7.39 -5.31
N ALA A 110 11.54 -6.22 -5.95
CA ALA A 110 10.39 -5.49 -6.49
C ALA A 110 9.67 -6.25 -7.61
N VAL A 111 10.41 -6.97 -8.47
CA VAL A 111 9.81 -7.84 -9.52
C VAL A 111 9.11 -9.05 -8.90
N GLU A 112 9.63 -9.59 -7.81
CA GLU A 112 9.01 -10.72 -7.08
C GLU A 112 7.87 -10.32 -6.14
N GLU A 113 7.62 -9.00 -5.97
CA GLU A 113 6.68 -8.47 -4.98
C GLU A 113 5.29 -9.13 -5.00
N PRO A 114 4.63 -9.37 -6.16
CA PRO A 114 3.32 -10.02 -6.16
C PRO A 114 3.33 -11.42 -5.55
N ALA A 115 4.39 -12.20 -5.83
CA ALA A 115 4.57 -13.53 -5.26
C ALA A 115 4.92 -13.45 -3.76
N LEU A 116 5.69 -12.43 -3.36
CA LEU A 116 6.01 -12.17 -1.96
C LEU A 116 4.78 -11.74 -1.15
N ARG A 117 3.86 -10.94 -1.71
CA ARG A 117 2.60 -10.55 -1.07
C ARG A 117 1.72 -11.76 -0.75
N GLN A 118 1.63 -12.72 -1.68
CA GLN A 118 0.92 -13.98 -1.41
C GLN A 118 1.58 -14.77 -0.27
N LYS A 119 2.92 -14.77 -0.21
CA LYS A 119 3.67 -15.38 0.90
C LYS A 119 3.49 -14.65 2.22
N ALA A 120 3.32 -13.33 2.19
CA ALA A 120 3.15 -12.49 3.38
C ALA A 120 1.82 -12.74 4.12
N ALA A 121 0.86 -13.41 3.47
CA ALA A 121 -0.42 -13.76 4.08
C ALA A 121 -0.30 -14.82 5.20
N SER A 122 0.82 -15.55 5.28
CA SER A 122 1.01 -16.59 6.28
C SER A 122 2.32 -16.42 7.06
N ALA A 123 2.21 -16.49 8.39
CA ALA A 123 3.37 -16.42 9.28
C ALA A 123 4.42 -17.50 8.99
N SER A 124 4.01 -18.70 8.56
CA SER A 124 4.96 -19.79 8.24
C SER A 124 5.79 -19.50 7.00
N GLN A 125 5.23 -18.78 6.03
CA GLN A 125 5.91 -18.38 4.80
C GLN A 125 6.84 -17.19 5.04
N LEU A 126 6.50 -16.29 5.96
CA LEU A 126 7.41 -15.20 6.40
C LEU A 126 8.74 -15.74 6.95
N LEU A 127 8.74 -16.90 7.63
CA LEU A 127 9.95 -17.52 8.18
C LEU A 127 10.98 -17.90 7.10
N GLN A 128 10.52 -18.15 5.87
CA GLN A 128 11.36 -18.57 4.75
C GLN A 128 11.94 -17.38 3.97
N LEU A 129 11.52 -16.15 4.28
CA LEU A 129 11.97 -14.97 3.55
C LEU A 129 13.40 -14.58 3.95
N ALA A 130 14.23 -14.30 2.93
CA ALA A 130 15.55 -13.72 3.13
C ALA A 130 15.44 -12.27 3.66
N PRO A 131 16.47 -11.75 4.36
CA PRO A 131 16.45 -10.40 4.92
C PRO A 131 16.06 -9.28 3.94
N PRO A 132 16.55 -9.25 2.68
CA PRO A 132 16.17 -8.19 1.74
C PRO A 132 14.68 -8.21 1.37
N ALA A 133 14.13 -9.41 1.16
CA ALA A 133 12.71 -9.58 0.83
C ALA A 133 11.81 -9.18 2.01
N LEU A 134 12.17 -9.59 3.23
CA LEU A 134 11.42 -9.18 4.43
C LEU A 134 11.49 -7.67 4.65
N ASN A 135 12.66 -7.06 4.47
CA ASN A 135 12.84 -5.61 4.61
C ASN A 135 11.95 -4.85 3.62
N HIS A 136 11.90 -5.27 2.36
CA HIS A 136 11.04 -4.67 1.35
C HIS A 136 9.56 -4.75 1.73
N LEU A 137 9.08 -5.93 2.13
CA LEU A 137 7.69 -6.11 2.52
C LEU A 137 7.28 -5.24 3.72
N LEU A 138 8.15 -5.16 4.74
CA LEU A 138 7.90 -4.34 5.93
C LEU A 138 7.87 -2.85 5.59
N GLN A 139 8.80 -2.36 4.76
CA GLN A 139 8.83 -0.95 4.33
C GLN A 139 7.61 -0.55 3.50
N ARG A 140 7.04 -1.51 2.74
CA ARG A 140 5.86 -1.30 1.91
C ARG A 140 4.54 -1.51 2.67
N GLY A 141 4.58 -1.93 3.94
CA GLY A 141 3.37 -2.22 4.72
C GLY A 141 2.56 -3.38 4.15
N LEU A 142 3.23 -4.37 3.54
CA LEU A 142 2.59 -5.52 2.87
C LEU A 142 2.38 -6.73 3.79
N ILE A 143 2.78 -6.61 5.06
CA ILE A 143 2.59 -7.63 6.09
C ILE A 143 1.45 -7.15 7.00
N PRO A 144 0.57 -8.06 7.48
CA PRO A 144 -0.48 -7.69 8.42
C PRO A 144 0.06 -6.92 9.63
N GLU A 145 -0.63 -5.84 10.01
CA GLU A 145 -0.20 -4.98 11.12
C GLU A 145 -0.10 -5.77 12.44
N PRO A 146 0.89 -5.43 13.31
CA PRO A 146 1.09 -6.11 14.60
C PRO A 146 -0.14 -6.11 15.52
N SER A 147 -1.05 -5.15 15.36
CA SER A 147 -2.27 -5.05 16.18
C SER A 147 -3.31 -6.14 15.86
N THR A 148 -3.26 -6.72 14.66
CA THR A 148 -4.24 -7.72 14.21
C THR A 148 -4.01 -9.07 14.87
N ASP A 149 -2.74 -9.50 14.96
CA ASP A 149 -2.31 -10.68 15.71
C ASP A 149 -1.00 -10.39 16.46
N PRO A 150 -1.08 -9.77 17.66
CA PRO A 150 0.10 -9.37 18.40
C PRO A 150 0.96 -10.56 18.83
N ILE A 151 0.34 -11.67 19.24
CA ILE A 151 1.04 -12.84 19.74
C ILE A 151 1.69 -13.63 18.60
N GLY A 152 1.00 -13.83 17.48
CA GLY A 152 1.60 -14.42 16.28
C GLY A 152 2.74 -13.55 15.74
N THR A 153 2.60 -12.22 15.79
CA THR A 153 3.65 -11.28 15.40
C THR A 153 4.93 -11.48 16.20
N LEU A 154 4.83 -11.54 17.53
CA LEU A 154 6.00 -11.79 18.39
C LEU A 154 6.65 -13.15 18.09
N GLN A 155 5.85 -14.19 17.84
CA GLN A 155 6.34 -15.54 17.58
C GLN A 155 7.09 -15.66 16.27
N TRP A 156 6.55 -15.15 15.17
CA TRP A 156 7.20 -15.27 13.88
C TRP A 156 8.46 -14.40 13.84
N ILE A 157 8.45 -13.19 14.44
CA ILE A 157 9.65 -12.35 14.49
C ILE A 157 10.77 -13.04 15.27
N GLN A 158 10.46 -13.62 16.43
CA GLN A 158 11.46 -14.33 17.23
C GLN A 158 12.02 -15.54 16.47
N SER A 159 11.15 -16.29 15.80
CA SER A 159 11.56 -17.46 15.02
C SER A 159 12.39 -17.08 13.79
N TRP A 160 12.02 -16.00 13.10
CA TRP A 160 12.76 -15.48 11.95
C TRP A 160 14.14 -14.96 12.37
N LYS A 161 14.22 -14.22 13.48
CA LYS A 161 15.50 -13.75 14.04
C LYS A 161 16.43 -14.91 14.34
N LYS A 162 15.97 -15.99 14.98
CA LYS A 162 16.81 -17.18 15.25
C LYS A 162 17.47 -17.76 13.99
N THR A 163 16.81 -17.68 12.84
CA THR A 163 17.32 -18.21 11.57
C THR A 163 18.23 -17.22 10.84
N HIS A 164 17.92 -15.92 10.89
CA HIS A 164 18.52 -14.91 9.99
C HIS A 164 19.28 -13.79 10.71
N GLU A 165 19.42 -13.82 12.03
CA GLU A 165 19.99 -12.72 12.84
C GLU A 165 21.40 -12.30 12.39
N ALA A 166 22.28 -13.27 12.08
CA ALA A 166 23.66 -12.98 11.68
C ALA A 166 23.76 -12.23 10.33
N ALA A 167 22.83 -12.50 9.41
CA ALA A 167 22.81 -11.90 8.07
C ALA A 167 21.94 -10.64 7.97
N SER A 168 21.28 -10.24 9.06
CA SER A 168 20.30 -9.16 9.05
C SER A 168 20.93 -7.78 9.26
N PRO A 169 20.68 -6.79 8.37
CA PRO A 169 21.18 -5.44 8.56
C PRO A 169 20.58 -4.80 9.83
N ALA A 170 21.32 -3.86 10.44
CA ALA A 170 20.88 -3.18 11.67
C ALA A 170 19.53 -2.46 11.48
N THR A 171 19.29 -1.89 10.30
CA THR A 171 18.03 -1.21 9.96
C THR A 171 16.84 -2.15 9.99
N LEU A 172 16.97 -3.37 9.44
CA LEU A 172 15.92 -4.39 9.49
C LEU A 172 15.69 -4.86 10.93
N ARG A 173 16.76 -5.04 11.71
CA ARG A 173 16.62 -5.39 13.13
C ARG A 173 15.86 -4.31 13.91
N GLY A 174 16.17 -3.04 13.69
CA GLY A 174 15.43 -1.92 14.27
C GLY A 174 13.96 -1.88 13.86
N MET A 175 13.64 -2.22 12.60
CA MET A 175 12.26 -2.29 12.11
C MET A 175 11.50 -3.46 12.74
N LEU A 176 12.13 -4.63 12.88
CA LEU A 176 11.54 -5.77 13.59
C LEU A 176 11.31 -5.47 15.07
N ASP A 177 12.25 -4.77 15.72
CA ASP A 177 12.07 -4.33 17.11
C ASP A 177 10.90 -3.35 17.26
N LEU A 178 10.71 -2.44 16.29
CA LEU A 178 9.55 -1.55 16.27
C LEU A 178 8.24 -2.34 16.14
N TRP A 179 8.22 -3.36 15.27
CA TRP A 179 7.06 -4.25 15.12
C TRP A 179 6.75 -5.02 16.40
N GLN A 180 7.76 -5.55 17.09
CA GLN A 180 7.59 -6.18 18.39
C GLN A 180 7.07 -5.18 19.43
N ALA A 181 7.57 -3.95 19.44
CA ALA A 181 7.08 -2.90 20.32
C ALA A 181 5.60 -2.56 20.06
N ARG A 182 5.17 -2.47 18.79
CA ARG A 182 3.76 -2.23 18.42
C ARG A 182 2.85 -3.39 18.84
N ALA A 183 3.28 -4.64 18.67
CA ALA A 183 2.55 -5.81 19.19
C ALA A 183 2.39 -5.76 20.71
N LEU A 184 3.47 -5.50 21.45
CA LEU A 184 3.42 -5.40 22.91
C LEU A 184 2.56 -4.22 23.38
N TRP A 185 2.61 -3.10 22.66
CA TRP A 185 1.73 -1.96 22.92
C TRP A 185 0.26 -2.33 22.75
N ALA A 186 -0.11 -3.02 21.66
CA ALA A 186 -1.47 -3.50 21.45
C ALA A 186 -1.97 -4.40 22.59
N ILE A 187 -1.11 -5.32 23.08
CA ILE A 187 -1.43 -6.17 24.24
C ILE A 187 -1.60 -5.30 25.50
N ARG A 188 -0.71 -4.33 25.72
CA ARG A 188 -0.72 -3.46 26.91
C ARG A 188 -1.99 -2.62 27.03
N LEU A 189 -2.62 -2.26 25.92
CA LEU A 189 -3.86 -1.48 25.91
C LEU A 189 -5.04 -2.24 26.55
N SER A 190 -4.96 -3.56 26.73
CA SER A 190 -6.00 -4.37 27.38
C SER A 190 -5.44 -5.22 28.54
N PRO A 191 -5.83 -4.96 29.80
CA PRO A 191 -5.41 -5.77 30.95
C PRO A 191 -5.76 -7.25 30.80
N LEU A 192 -6.94 -7.54 30.25
CA LEU A 192 -7.41 -8.91 30.01
C LEU A 192 -6.53 -9.64 28.98
N ALA A 193 -6.10 -8.95 27.93
CA ALA A 193 -5.21 -9.54 26.93
C ALA A 193 -3.81 -9.82 27.52
N ALA A 194 -3.29 -8.90 28.35
CA ALA A 194 -2.02 -9.07 29.02
C ALA A 194 -2.00 -10.27 29.98
N GLU A 195 -3.08 -10.48 30.74
CA GLU A 195 -3.24 -11.64 31.63
C GLU A 195 -3.43 -12.95 30.85
N ALA A 196 -4.33 -12.95 29.87
CA ALA A 196 -4.63 -14.14 29.05
C ALA A 196 -3.40 -14.67 28.30
N HIS A 197 -2.44 -13.79 27.97
CA HIS A 197 -1.22 -14.16 27.27
C HIS A 197 0.04 -14.16 28.14
N ALA A 198 -0.07 -14.00 29.45
CA ALA A 198 1.09 -13.85 30.34
C ALA A 198 2.09 -15.00 30.24
N GLU A 199 1.63 -16.26 30.23
CA GLU A 199 2.52 -17.42 30.07
C GLU A 199 3.23 -17.43 28.72
N ARG A 200 2.50 -17.12 27.64
CA ARG A 200 3.08 -17.06 26.30
C ARG A 200 4.12 -15.94 26.21
N LEU A 201 3.85 -14.78 26.78
CA LEU A 201 4.79 -13.65 26.83
C LEU A 201 6.06 -14.00 27.63
N ARG A 202 5.95 -14.78 28.71
CA ARG A 202 7.12 -15.30 29.45
C ARG A 202 7.96 -16.24 28.58
N GLN A 203 7.32 -17.17 27.87
CA GLN A 203 8.02 -18.08 26.94
C GLN A 203 8.75 -17.31 25.84
N LEU A 204 8.18 -16.20 25.36
CA LEU A 204 8.77 -15.32 24.35
C LEU A 204 9.82 -14.35 24.92
N GLY A 205 10.10 -14.36 26.22
CA GLY A 205 11.06 -13.43 26.85
C GLY A 205 10.59 -11.96 26.80
N CYS A 206 9.27 -11.75 26.71
CA CYS A 206 8.61 -10.45 26.61
C CYS A 206 7.87 -10.05 27.90
N TRP A 207 8.20 -10.70 29.03
CA TRP A 207 7.65 -10.41 30.35
C TRP A 207 8.77 -9.96 31.31
N PRO A 208 8.59 -8.91 32.13
CA PRO A 208 7.42 -8.03 32.23
C PRO A 208 7.17 -7.16 31.00
N LEU A 209 5.89 -6.90 30.69
CA LEU A 209 5.46 -6.24 29.46
C LEU A 209 6.07 -4.85 29.27
N ASP A 210 6.04 -4.00 30.31
CA ASP A 210 6.56 -2.63 30.24
C ASP A 210 8.08 -2.60 29.98
N SER A 211 8.83 -3.50 30.62
CA SER A 211 10.28 -3.62 30.44
C SER A 211 10.63 -4.12 29.04
N ALA A 212 9.89 -5.11 28.52
CA ALA A 212 10.07 -5.61 27.16
C ALA A 212 9.75 -4.52 26.13
N LEU A 213 8.62 -3.82 26.29
CA LEU A 213 8.22 -2.71 25.43
C LEU A 213 9.30 -1.61 25.38
N ALA A 214 9.76 -1.15 26.55
CA ALA A 214 10.80 -0.13 26.64
C ALA A 214 12.11 -0.56 25.94
N ARG A 215 12.51 -1.83 26.11
CA ARG A 215 13.70 -2.40 25.45
C ARG A 215 13.56 -2.37 23.93
N PHE A 216 12.45 -2.85 23.39
CA PHE A 216 12.24 -2.89 21.94
C PHE A 216 12.11 -1.49 21.32
N VAL A 217 11.40 -0.57 21.98
CA VAL A 217 11.33 0.83 21.55
C VAL A 217 12.72 1.46 21.48
N ARG A 218 13.53 1.30 22.53
CA ARG A 218 14.90 1.84 22.55
C ARG A 218 15.78 1.23 21.47
N SER A 219 15.70 -0.10 21.28
CA SER A 219 16.47 -0.79 20.24
C SER A 219 16.10 -0.32 18.83
N ALA A 220 14.79 -0.21 18.55
CA ALA A 220 14.28 0.35 17.30
C ALA A 220 14.76 1.78 17.06
N PHE A 221 14.75 2.62 18.09
CA PHE A 221 15.24 4.00 18.02
C PHE A 221 16.75 4.10 17.77
N GLN A 222 17.55 3.17 18.30
CA GLN A 222 19.00 3.17 18.11
C GLN A 222 19.39 2.65 16.72
N GLN A 223 18.78 1.55 16.28
CA GLN A 223 19.20 0.80 15.09
C GLN A 223 18.40 1.11 13.82
N GLY A 224 17.22 1.71 13.96
CA GLY A 224 16.31 2.01 12.86
C GLY A 224 16.84 3.07 11.90
N ASN A 225 16.29 3.08 10.68
CA ASN A 225 16.42 4.22 9.77
C ASN A 225 15.61 5.43 10.30
N PRO A 226 15.71 6.63 9.70
CA PRO A 226 15.03 7.83 10.21
C PRO A 226 13.52 7.68 10.45
N ASP A 227 12.83 6.92 9.59
CA ASP A 227 11.39 6.67 9.71
C ASP A 227 11.07 5.74 10.89
N VAL A 228 11.81 4.64 11.03
CA VAL A 228 11.70 3.75 12.19
C VAL A 228 12.03 4.50 13.48
N LYS A 229 13.04 5.36 13.48
CA LYS A 229 13.38 6.21 14.64
C LYS A 229 12.25 7.17 14.99
N ARG A 230 11.62 7.80 14.00
CA ARG A 230 10.44 8.65 14.21
C ARG A 230 9.31 7.86 14.84
N GLN A 231 8.94 6.72 14.28
CA GLN A 231 7.85 5.89 14.80
C GLN A 231 8.16 5.35 16.22
N ALA A 232 9.40 4.91 16.45
CA ALA A 232 9.85 4.49 17.78
C ALA A 232 9.81 5.64 18.79
N ALA A 233 10.19 6.86 18.39
CA ALA A 233 10.11 8.04 19.24
C ALA A 233 8.66 8.39 19.60
N LEU A 234 7.75 8.37 18.62
CA LEU A 234 6.31 8.56 18.85
C LEU A 234 5.77 7.52 19.83
N LEU A 235 6.01 6.23 19.56
CA LEU A 235 5.58 5.15 20.44
C LEU A 235 6.22 5.26 21.84
N GLY A 236 7.49 5.65 21.94
CA GLY A 236 8.18 5.87 23.20
C GLY A 236 7.54 6.98 24.03
N ILE A 237 7.07 8.06 23.40
CA ILE A 237 6.33 9.13 24.09
C ILE A 237 4.96 8.62 24.56
N SER A 238 4.20 7.93 23.71
CA SER A 238 2.85 7.45 24.05
C SER A 238 2.90 6.36 25.13
N ALA A 239 3.80 5.40 24.99
CA ALA A 239 3.89 4.24 25.87
C ALA A 239 4.67 4.54 27.16
N LEU A 240 5.80 5.26 27.08
CA LEU A 240 6.70 5.44 28.23
C LEU A 240 6.53 6.84 28.86
N GLY A 241 6.01 7.81 28.12
CA GLY A 241 5.77 9.18 28.61
C GLY A 241 4.62 9.31 29.60
N GLY A 242 3.77 8.29 29.76
CA GLY A 242 2.77 8.22 30.83
C GLY A 242 3.36 8.32 32.24
N ASP A 243 4.62 7.89 32.43
CA ASP A 243 5.33 8.02 33.70
C ASP A 243 5.87 9.43 33.96
N ALA A 244 6.05 10.26 32.92
CA ALA A 244 6.45 11.65 33.09
C ALA A 244 5.36 12.50 33.78
N ARG A 245 4.08 12.08 33.74
CA ARG A 245 2.99 12.71 34.51
C ARG A 245 2.95 12.26 35.98
N ARG A 246 3.65 11.18 36.35
CA ARG A 246 3.79 10.72 37.75
C ARG A 246 4.97 11.35 38.49
N HIS A 247 5.83 12.10 37.80
CA HIS A 247 6.86 12.92 38.44
C HIS A 247 6.31 14.29 38.86
N ARG A 248 5.64 14.30 40.01
CA ARG A 248 5.53 15.48 40.88
C ARG A 248 6.95 15.94 41.29
N LYS A 249 7.25 17.22 41.02
CA LYS A 249 8.37 18.03 41.52
C LYS A 249 9.80 17.53 41.18
N GLY A 250 10.34 18.09 40.09
CA GLY A 250 11.74 17.96 39.69
C GLY A 250 11.80 17.71 38.19
N ARG A 251 11.94 18.79 37.40
CA ARG A 251 11.77 18.78 35.93
C ARG A 251 12.46 17.58 35.27
N PRO A 252 11.73 16.60 34.72
CA PRO A 252 12.35 15.62 33.84
C PRO A 252 12.79 16.36 32.58
N GLY A 253 14.06 16.20 32.20
CA GLY A 253 14.56 16.67 30.91
C GLY A 253 13.72 16.12 29.75
N PRO A 254 13.78 16.73 28.56
CA PRO A 254 13.10 16.16 27.40
C PRO A 254 13.60 14.73 27.21
N SER A 255 12.67 13.75 27.17
CA SER A 255 13.05 12.38 26.83
C SER A 255 13.80 12.42 25.49
N GLU A 256 14.77 11.53 25.29
CA GLU A 256 15.55 11.46 24.05
C GLU A 256 14.64 11.42 22.79
N TYR A 257 13.47 10.81 22.90
CA TYR A 257 12.42 10.78 21.89
C TYR A 257 11.84 12.18 21.58
N LEU A 258 11.54 12.97 22.61
CA LEU A 258 11.02 14.33 22.48
C LEU A 258 12.07 15.28 21.89
N ALA A 259 13.33 15.13 22.30
CA ALA A 259 14.43 15.90 21.72
C ALA A 259 14.57 15.59 20.22
N TYR A 260 14.58 14.31 19.85
CA TYR A 260 14.66 13.86 18.46
C TYR A 260 13.53 14.41 17.57
N LEU A 261 12.27 14.36 18.03
CA LEU A 261 11.15 14.88 17.25
C LEU A 261 11.20 16.41 17.11
N ARG A 262 11.63 17.13 18.15
CA ARG A 262 11.80 18.59 18.09
C ARG A 262 12.86 19.02 17.10
N GLU A 263 14.02 18.36 17.11
CA GLU A 263 15.12 18.62 16.17
C GLU A 263 14.72 18.43 14.70
N ARG A 264 13.74 17.54 14.44
CA ARG A 264 13.25 17.23 13.09
C ARG A 264 12.02 18.02 12.66
N GLY A 265 11.53 18.93 13.50
CA GLY A 265 10.34 19.74 13.21
C GLY A 265 9.04 18.93 13.12
N THR A 266 9.01 17.72 13.70
CA THR A 266 7.82 16.86 13.69
C THR A 266 6.81 17.37 14.71
N PHE A 267 5.57 17.63 14.28
CA PHE A 267 4.53 18.17 15.15
C PHE A 267 4.13 17.16 16.23
N PHE A 268 4.11 17.62 17.50
CA PHE A 268 3.75 16.84 18.69
C PHE A 268 2.39 16.14 18.60
N GLU A 269 1.51 16.61 17.73
CA GLU A 269 0.16 16.10 17.55
C GLU A 269 0.15 14.63 17.10
N GLU A 270 1.13 14.20 16.31
CA GLU A 270 1.28 12.80 15.89
C GLU A 270 1.68 11.86 17.04
N ALA A 271 2.28 12.37 18.12
CA ALA A 271 2.76 11.56 19.24
C ALA A 271 1.62 11.01 20.11
N TRP A 272 0.40 11.54 19.96
CA TRP A 272 -0.76 11.14 20.75
C TRP A 272 -1.61 10.06 20.07
N CYS A 273 -1.37 9.79 18.77
CA CYS A 273 -1.99 8.71 18.01
C CYS A 273 -0.94 8.05 17.09
N PRO A 274 -0.04 7.20 17.63
CA PRO A 274 0.83 6.41 16.78
C PRO A 274 -0.05 5.50 15.92
N ARG A 275 -0.13 5.82 14.62
CA ARG A 275 -0.73 4.94 13.62
C ARG A 275 0.10 3.68 13.49
#